data_AF-A0A1G6XIT8-F1
#
_entry.id   AF-A0A1G6XIT8-F1
#
_cell.length_a   1.000
_cell.length_b   1.000
_cell.length_c   1.000
_cell.angle_alpha   90.00
_cell.angle_beta   90.00
_cell.angle_gamma   90.00
#
_symmetry.space_group_name_H-M   'P 1'
#
loop_
_entity.id
_entity.type
_entity.pdbx_description
1 polymer ?
#
loop_
_entity_poly.entity_id
_entity_poly.type
_entity_poly.pdbx_seq_one_letter_code
_entity_poly.pdbx_strand_id
1 'polypeptide(L)'
;MYSFVTSRLLFLYMKSVYSILLLILLSAYAQASHLRGGEILASHVSGQTYNIKVRLYLDVENGEGAVNALNLVTVCMGDGAVKDLPRTSIRAITNKVSVGEFQVSYTFPTSGIYQLSLALDNRTGQILNLPDSQFTPQFLWTVLDTQQQNSTPVLPNLEFEAGVRQIFSVDLKPTVADNDSITIRVARLSKPSPGTCGVRMLDHSYLFPNEISASGTFKIDAVQKKLVWTAPEVVGNYLFAMVVTEWRDGAKISESYREGMVTVIDRPGETVAVPPYESSEYGGVITSTPVVSSSEVTMAIQAYPVPTESFVTVKAYSKQRAIIRLQLIDMNGRVLTEIASKVPEIAVQEEFDMRNLASGMYLIRASNAKDSVTQKVLR
;
A
#
# COMPACT_ATOMS: atom_id res chain seq x y z
N MET A 1 -39.89 60.18 20.41
CA MET A 1 -40.10 59.18 19.34
C MET A 1 -38.82 58.77 18.59
N TYR A 2 -37.61 59.16 19.04
CA TYR A 2 -36.33 58.82 18.38
C TYR A 2 -35.51 57.70 19.05
N SER A 3 -35.84 57.29 20.29
CA SER A 3 -35.03 56.31 21.06
C SER A 3 -35.40 54.83 20.80
N PHE A 4 -36.60 54.55 20.28
CA PHE A 4 -37.07 53.17 20.08
C PHE A 4 -36.68 52.54 18.73
N VAL A 5 -36.33 53.35 17.73
CA VAL A 5 -36.00 52.87 16.37
C VAL A 5 -34.56 52.37 16.29
N THR A 6 -33.64 53.00 17.02
CA THR A 6 -32.21 52.62 17.08
C THR A 6 -31.98 51.27 17.78
N SER A 7 -32.78 50.94 18.80
CA SER A 7 -32.69 49.66 19.53
C SER A 7 -33.07 48.44 18.67
N ARG A 8 -34.13 48.54 17.84
CA ARG A 8 -34.55 47.45 16.94
C ARG A 8 -33.56 47.21 15.78
N LEU A 9 -32.95 48.27 15.23
CA LEU A 9 -31.94 48.13 14.17
C LEU A 9 -30.66 47.45 14.67
N LEU A 10 -30.19 47.79 15.89
CA LEU A 10 -29.04 47.11 16.50
C LEU A 10 -29.32 45.61 16.75
N PHE A 11 -30.52 45.26 17.20
CA PHE A 11 -30.91 43.87 17.45
C PHE A 11 -30.99 43.02 16.18
N LEU A 12 -31.40 43.61 15.05
CA LEU A 12 -31.41 42.97 13.73
C LEU A 12 -29.99 42.79 13.16
N TYR A 13 -29.11 43.79 13.33
CA TYR A 13 -27.71 43.71 12.93
C TYR A 13 -26.95 42.63 13.73
N MET A 14 -27.14 42.57 15.05
CA MET A 14 -26.48 41.57 15.90
C MET A 14 -26.89 40.14 15.52
N LYS A 15 -28.18 39.88 15.22
CA LYS A 15 -28.65 38.57 14.74
C LYS A 15 -27.99 38.15 13.42
N SER A 16 -27.80 39.09 12.50
CA SER A 16 -27.13 38.84 11.22
C SER A 16 -25.64 38.48 11.41
N VAL A 17 -24.96 39.17 12.32
CA VAL A 17 -23.55 38.90 12.66
C VAL A 17 -23.38 37.52 13.30
N TYR A 18 -24.25 37.12 14.23
CA TYR A 18 -24.20 35.78 14.83
C TYR A 18 -24.49 34.67 13.83
N SER A 19 -25.42 34.88 12.88
CA SER A 19 -25.68 33.92 11.80
C SER A 19 -24.49 33.79 10.83
N ILE A 20 -23.84 34.90 10.49
CA ILE A 20 -22.62 34.88 9.65
C ILE A 20 -21.46 34.21 10.40
N LEU A 21 -21.28 34.51 11.69
CA LEU A 21 -20.26 33.88 12.52
C LEU A 21 -20.51 32.36 12.66
N LEU A 22 -21.77 31.95 12.83
CA LEU A 22 -22.18 30.55 12.86
C LEU A 22 -21.90 29.86 11.51
N LEU A 23 -22.18 30.53 10.38
CA LEU A 23 -21.86 30.00 9.05
C LEU A 23 -20.35 29.87 8.80
N ILE A 24 -19.53 30.79 9.33
CA ILE A 24 -18.07 30.71 9.28
C ILE A 24 -17.53 29.59 10.19
N LEU A 25 -18.14 29.40 11.36
CA LEU A 25 -17.82 28.29 12.27
C LEU A 25 -18.22 26.93 11.68
N LEU A 26 -19.31 26.87 10.92
CA LEU A 26 -19.76 25.65 10.24
C LEU A 26 -18.96 25.34 8.96
N SER A 27 -18.46 26.35 8.25
CA SER A 27 -17.63 26.13 7.06
C SER A 27 -16.25 25.54 7.38
N ALA A 28 -15.73 25.76 8.59
CA ALA A 28 -14.49 25.14 9.06
C ALA A 28 -14.56 23.60 9.15
N TYR A 29 -15.76 23.01 9.15
CA TYR A 29 -15.98 21.56 9.17
C TYR A 29 -16.28 20.94 7.81
N ALA A 30 -16.30 21.74 6.72
CA ALA A 30 -16.39 21.21 5.37
C ALA A 30 -15.03 20.64 4.94
N GLN A 31 -14.72 19.44 5.42
CA GLN A 31 -13.58 18.67 4.94
C GLN A 31 -13.97 18.05 3.59
N ALA A 32 -13.30 18.46 2.52
CA ALA A 32 -13.34 17.74 1.26
C ALA A 32 -12.68 16.37 1.48
N SER A 33 -13.31 15.27 1.08
CA SER A 33 -12.69 13.94 1.08
C SER A 33 -13.03 13.26 -0.24
N HIS A 34 -12.04 12.96 -1.08
CA HIS A 34 -12.33 12.57 -2.47
C HIS A 34 -11.39 11.52 -3.06
N LEU A 35 -10.36 11.08 -2.32
CA LEU A 35 -9.37 10.12 -2.83
C LEU A 35 -9.63 8.73 -2.26
N ARG A 36 -9.90 7.77 -3.16
CA ARG A 36 -10.09 6.34 -2.87
C ARG A 36 -8.91 5.47 -3.31
N GLY A 37 -7.90 6.04 -3.95
CA GLY A 37 -6.76 5.29 -4.46
C GLY A 37 -6.13 5.93 -5.69
N GLY A 38 -5.08 5.32 -6.20
CA GLY A 38 -4.46 5.75 -7.44
C GLY A 38 -3.15 5.04 -7.75
N GLU A 39 -2.54 5.46 -8.87
CA GLU A 39 -1.27 4.97 -9.38
C GLU A 39 -0.61 6.04 -10.27
N ILE A 40 0.73 5.97 -10.41
CA ILE A 40 1.48 6.71 -11.42
C ILE A 40 1.94 5.72 -12.50
N LEU A 41 1.64 6.02 -13.75
CA LEU A 41 2.01 5.23 -14.92
C LEU A 41 2.95 6.06 -15.80
N ALA A 42 3.90 5.41 -16.45
CA ALA A 42 4.78 6.02 -17.42
C ALA A 42 4.80 5.16 -18.69
N SER A 43 4.66 5.79 -19.86
CA SER A 43 4.77 5.10 -21.14
C SER A 43 5.80 5.78 -22.02
N HIS A 44 6.78 5.02 -22.51
CA HIS A 44 7.81 5.52 -23.42
C HIS A 44 7.21 6.07 -24.71
N VAL A 45 7.73 7.19 -25.19
CA VAL A 45 7.33 7.83 -26.46
C VAL A 45 8.50 7.83 -27.44
N SER A 46 9.61 8.48 -27.08
CA SER A 46 10.83 8.54 -27.89
C SER A 46 12.01 9.10 -27.10
N GLY A 47 13.22 8.58 -27.33
CA GLY A 47 14.41 8.99 -26.57
C GLY A 47 14.17 8.90 -25.06
N GLN A 48 14.40 10.02 -24.35
CA GLN A 48 14.11 10.16 -22.91
C GLN A 48 12.71 10.72 -22.61
N THR A 49 11.82 10.75 -23.61
CA THR A 49 10.46 11.28 -23.50
C THR A 49 9.48 10.19 -23.15
N TYR A 50 8.71 10.44 -22.09
CA TYR A 50 7.66 9.58 -21.58
C TYR A 50 6.37 10.38 -21.42
N ASN A 51 5.23 9.74 -21.66
CA ASN A 51 3.95 10.24 -21.16
C ASN A 51 3.80 9.78 -19.71
N ILE A 52 3.75 10.73 -18.79
CA ILE A 52 3.53 10.50 -17.37
C ILE A 52 2.05 10.71 -17.08
N LYS A 53 1.40 9.67 -16.55
CA LYS A 53 -0.02 9.65 -16.22
C LYS A 53 -0.22 9.37 -14.74
N VAL A 54 -1.01 10.20 -14.08
CA VAL A 54 -1.56 9.90 -12.75
C VAL A 54 -3.00 9.47 -12.95
N ARG A 55 -3.34 8.28 -12.44
CA ARG A 55 -4.72 7.80 -12.38
C ARG A 55 -5.18 7.85 -10.93
N LEU A 56 -6.27 8.55 -10.66
CA LEU A 56 -6.90 8.63 -9.35
C LEU A 56 -8.29 8.00 -9.36
N TYR A 57 -8.61 7.27 -8.31
CA TYR A 57 -9.95 6.79 -8.02
C TYR A 57 -10.63 7.76 -7.07
N LEU A 58 -11.71 8.39 -7.54
CA LEU A 58 -12.31 9.56 -6.94
C LEU A 58 -13.69 9.23 -6.35
N ASP A 59 -13.93 9.62 -5.09
CA ASP A 59 -15.21 9.49 -4.41
C ASP A 59 -16.18 10.59 -4.87
N VAL A 60 -17.10 10.25 -5.77
CA VAL A 60 -18.13 11.19 -6.24
C VAL A 60 -19.38 11.18 -5.37
N GLU A 61 -19.56 10.19 -4.50
CA GLU A 61 -20.71 10.12 -3.59
C GLU A 61 -20.56 11.14 -2.46
N ASN A 62 -19.38 11.19 -1.84
CA ASN A 62 -19.12 12.06 -0.69
C ASN A 62 -18.26 13.29 -1.04
N GLY A 63 -17.59 13.26 -2.19
CA GLY A 63 -16.55 14.22 -2.57
C GLY A 63 -16.82 15.02 -3.83
N GLU A 64 -18.04 15.01 -4.39
CA GLU A 64 -18.34 15.56 -5.72
C GLU A 64 -17.78 16.97 -5.96
N GLY A 65 -17.97 17.90 -5.02
CA GLY A 65 -17.45 19.26 -5.14
C GLY A 65 -15.92 19.32 -5.24
N ALA A 66 -15.23 18.49 -4.45
CA ALA A 66 -13.77 18.39 -4.48
C ALA A 66 -13.27 17.69 -5.75
N VAL A 67 -13.97 16.65 -6.20
CA VAL A 67 -13.70 15.97 -7.48
C VAL A 67 -13.82 16.94 -8.65
N ASN A 68 -14.86 17.78 -8.66
CA ASN A 68 -15.06 18.76 -9.73
C ASN A 68 -13.98 19.86 -9.73
N ALA A 69 -13.49 20.24 -8.55
CA ALA A 69 -12.42 21.22 -8.38
C ALA A 69 -11.00 20.67 -8.69
N LEU A 70 -10.78 19.35 -8.57
CA LEU A 70 -9.49 18.71 -8.83
C LEU A 70 -9.18 18.65 -10.34
N ASN A 71 -8.56 19.70 -10.85
CA ASN A 71 -8.21 19.85 -12.27
C ASN A 71 -6.71 19.72 -12.56
N LEU A 72 -5.89 19.59 -11.52
CA LEU A 72 -4.44 19.57 -11.59
C LEU A 72 -3.88 18.70 -10.47
N VAL A 73 -2.79 17.97 -10.73
CA VAL A 73 -1.98 17.32 -9.70
C VAL A 73 -0.51 17.64 -9.91
N THR A 74 0.24 17.83 -8.83
CA THR A 74 1.66 18.18 -8.87
C THR A 74 2.51 16.94 -8.62
N VAL A 75 3.44 16.64 -9.54
CA VAL A 75 4.29 15.45 -9.52
C VAL A 75 5.76 15.88 -9.47
N CYS A 76 6.51 15.29 -8.55
CA CYS A 76 7.97 15.33 -8.56
C CYS A 76 8.51 14.31 -9.55
N MET A 77 9.37 14.75 -10.46
CA MET A 77 9.89 13.91 -11.55
C MET A 77 11.12 13.08 -11.15
N GLY A 78 11.69 13.32 -9.97
CA GLY A 78 12.85 12.59 -9.46
C GLY A 78 14.20 13.08 -9.98
N ASP A 79 14.21 14.08 -10.85
CA ASP A 79 15.40 14.78 -11.37
C ASP A 79 15.55 16.20 -10.79
N GLY A 80 14.76 16.52 -9.76
CA GLY A 80 14.66 17.86 -9.18
C GLY A 80 13.57 18.73 -9.81
N ALA A 81 12.99 18.34 -10.95
CA ALA A 81 11.85 19.04 -11.52
C ALA A 81 10.54 18.65 -10.83
N VAL A 82 9.64 19.62 -10.78
CA VAL A 82 8.26 19.47 -10.34
C VAL A 82 7.36 19.91 -11.49
N LYS A 83 6.32 19.12 -11.80
CA LYS A 83 5.40 19.42 -12.90
C LYS A 83 3.96 19.27 -12.47
N ASP A 84 3.16 20.18 -12.98
CA ASP A 84 1.71 20.16 -12.85
C ASP A 84 1.11 19.40 -14.03
N LEU A 85 0.34 18.35 -13.73
CA LEU A 85 -0.34 17.51 -14.69
C LEU A 85 -1.82 17.92 -14.72
N PRO A 86 -2.32 18.49 -15.82
CA PRO A 86 -3.73 18.82 -15.96
C PRO A 86 -4.59 17.55 -16.09
N ARG A 87 -5.83 17.62 -15.59
CA ARG A 87 -6.83 16.57 -15.78
C ARG A 87 -7.19 16.50 -17.26
N THR A 88 -6.95 15.34 -17.84
CA THR A 88 -7.24 15.05 -19.26
C THR A 88 -8.57 14.33 -19.46
N SER A 89 -9.00 13.54 -18.49
CA SER A 89 -10.30 12.87 -18.54
C SER A 89 -10.84 12.58 -17.14
N ILE A 90 -12.16 12.42 -17.06
CA ILE A 90 -12.86 11.84 -15.93
C ILE A 90 -13.93 10.88 -16.46
N ARG A 91 -14.03 9.70 -15.87
CA ARG A 91 -15.01 8.68 -16.28
C ARG A 91 -15.59 7.98 -15.06
N ALA A 92 -16.91 7.96 -14.94
CA ALA A 92 -17.60 7.14 -13.93
C ALA A 92 -17.33 5.65 -14.18
N ILE A 93 -16.91 4.93 -13.14
CA ILE A 93 -16.78 3.46 -13.15
C ILE A 93 -17.97 2.83 -12.41
N THR A 94 -18.42 3.48 -11.35
CA THR A 94 -19.68 3.18 -10.65
C THR A 94 -20.45 4.48 -10.43
N ASN A 95 -21.63 4.41 -9.81
CA ASN A 95 -22.36 5.60 -9.36
C ASN A 95 -21.65 6.34 -8.19
N LYS A 96 -20.68 5.72 -7.52
CA LYS A 96 -19.95 6.29 -6.37
C LYS A 96 -18.49 6.61 -6.65
N VAL A 97 -17.92 6.05 -7.71
CA VAL A 97 -16.49 6.17 -8.02
C VAL A 97 -16.28 6.57 -9.48
N SER A 98 -15.48 7.61 -9.68
CA SER A 98 -14.95 8.01 -10.98
C SER A 98 -13.45 7.82 -11.07
N VAL A 99 -12.93 7.61 -12.27
CA VAL A 99 -11.50 7.61 -12.56
C VAL A 99 -11.13 8.94 -13.21
N GLY A 100 -10.23 9.70 -12.58
CA GLY A 100 -9.61 10.88 -13.16
C GLY A 100 -8.22 10.55 -13.70
N GLU A 101 -7.91 10.94 -14.93
CA GLU A 101 -6.57 10.80 -15.50
C GLU A 101 -5.93 12.17 -15.74
N PHE A 102 -4.73 12.35 -15.23
CA PHE A 102 -3.92 13.58 -15.34
C PHE A 102 -2.63 13.24 -16.05
N GLN A 103 -2.23 14.01 -17.06
CA GLN A 103 -1.14 13.60 -17.95
C GLN A 103 -0.25 14.76 -18.38
N VAL A 104 1.03 14.46 -18.60
CA VAL A 104 1.99 15.36 -19.24
C VAL A 104 3.00 14.54 -20.05
N SER A 105 3.48 15.10 -21.16
CA SER A 105 4.68 14.60 -21.83
C SER A 105 5.91 15.19 -21.15
N TYR A 106 6.84 14.34 -20.69
CA TYR A 106 8.03 14.76 -19.97
C TYR A 106 9.29 14.11 -20.57
N THR A 107 10.32 14.92 -20.79
CA THR A 107 11.62 14.47 -21.29
C THR A 107 12.65 14.57 -20.16
N PHE A 108 13.18 13.43 -19.73
CA PHE A 108 14.24 13.41 -18.72
C PHE A 108 15.56 13.96 -19.31
N PRO A 109 16.33 14.75 -18.54
CA PRO A 109 17.54 15.40 -19.05
C PRO A 109 18.66 14.40 -19.36
N THR A 110 18.70 13.28 -18.65
CA THR A 110 19.67 12.21 -18.86
C THR A 110 19.00 10.85 -18.81
N SER A 111 19.77 9.82 -19.13
CA SER A 111 19.38 8.45 -18.85
C SER A 111 19.72 8.10 -17.40
N GLY A 112 18.84 7.33 -16.75
CA GLY A 112 18.99 6.94 -15.36
C GLY A 112 17.69 6.46 -14.74
N ILE A 113 17.74 6.25 -13.42
CA ILE A 113 16.62 5.78 -12.63
C ILE A 113 15.97 6.97 -11.93
N TYR A 114 14.68 7.18 -12.20
CA TYR A 114 13.93 8.30 -11.65
C TYR A 114 12.75 7.80 -10.81
N GLN A 115 12.56 8.45 -9.67
CA GLN A 115 11.38 8.27 -8.86
C GLN A 115 10.40 9.40 -9.14
N LEU A 116 9.29 9.04 -9.77
CA LEU A 116 8.09 9.85 -9.85
C LEU A 116 7.31 9.73 -8.55
N SER A 117 6.81 10.84 -8.00
CA SER A 117 5.96 10.78 -6.83
C SER A 117 5.06 12.01 -6.68
N LEU A 118 3.94 11.81 -5.98
CA LEU A 118 3.00 12.87 -5.63
C LEU A 118 2.38 12.58 -4.27
N ALA A 119 2.06 13.65 -3.54
CA ALA A 119 1.30 13.61 -2.31
C ALA A 119 0.02 14.42 -2.50
N LEU A 120 -1.12 13.85 -2.13
CA LEU A 120 -2.42 14.52 -2.17
C LEU A 120 -3.08 14.38 -0.80
N ASP A 121 -3.50 15.50 -0.23
CA ASP A 121 -4.27 15.50 1.01
C ASP A 121 -5.72 15.07 0.75
N ASN A 122 -6.49 14.91 1.82
CA ASN A 122 -7.95 14.72 1.75
C ASN A 122 -8.38 13.35 1.18
N ARG A 123 -7.80 12.27 1.72
CA ARG A 123 -8.34 10.90 1.58
C ARG A 123 -9.78 10.82 2.07
N THR A 124 -10.56 9.89 1.51
CA THR A 124 -11.84 9.51 2.11
C THR A 124 -11.64 9.05 3.56
N GLY A 125 -12.47 9.53 4.49
CA GLY A 125 -12.37 9.22 5.92
C GLY A 125 -12.93 7.85 6.30
N GLN A 126 -12.95 7.56 7.61
CA GLN A 126 -13.57 6.35 8.19
C GLN A 126 -13.02 5.03 7.64
N ILE A 127 -11.70 4.97 7.46
CA ILE A 127 -11.01 3.75 7.03
C ILE A 127 -10.61 2.95 8.28
N LEU A 128 -11.07 1.70 8.36
CA LEU A 128 -10.88 0.85 9.54
C LEU A 128 -9.43 0.48 9.80
N ASN A 129 -8.64 0.31 8.72
CA ASN A 129 -7.26 -0.14 8.79
C ASN A 129 -6.21 0.95 8.58
N LEU A 130 -6.60 2.20 8.78
CA LEU A 130 -5.72 3.35 8.87
C LEU A 130 -6.36 4.42 9.78
N PRO A 131 -5.96 4.51 11.05
CA PRO A 131 -6.43 5.56 11.95
C PRO A 131 -6.20 6.95 11.38
N ASP A 132 -7.11 7.89 11.63
CA ASP A 132 -7.00 9.29 11.21
C ASP A 132 -6.76 9.47 9.70
N SER A 133 -7.29 8.57 8.87
CA SER A 133 -7.02 8.50 7.43
C SER A 133 -7.20 9.82 6.69
N GLN A 134 -8.19 10.63 7.07
CA GLN A 134 -8.46 11.95 6.50
C GLN A 134 -7.30 12.97 6.66
N PHE A 135 -6.44 12.76 7.66
CA PHE A 135 -5.27 13.61 7.96
C PHE A 135 -3.96 12.99 7.44
N THR A 136 -4.04 11.82 6.82
CA THR A 136 -2.88 11.17 6.19
C THR A 136 -2.90 11.43 4.69
N PRO A 137 -1.82 11.97 4.08
CA PRO A 137 -1.79 12.18 2.65
C PRO A 137 -1.78 10.85 1.88
N GLN A 138 -2.40 10.84 0.71
CA GLN A 138 -2.17 9.81 -0.29
C GLN A 138 -0.86 10.05 -1.00
N PHE A 139 0.06 9.09 -0.90
CA PHE A 139 1.37 9.17 -1.51
C PHE A 139 1.58 8.06 -2.53
N LEU A 140 1.61 8.46 -3.80
CA LEU A 140 1.80 7.55 -4.92
C LEU A 140 3.20 7.74 -5.48
N TRP A 141 3.80 6.65 -5.95
CA TRP A 141 5.14 6.69 -6.51
C TRP A 141 5.35 5.62 -7.57
N THR A 142 6.27 5.90 -8.49
CA THR A 142 6.77 4.96 -9.49
C THR A 142 8.27 5.18 -9.68
N VAL A 143 9.06 4.11 -9.66
CA VAL A 143 10.46 4.11 -10.09
C VAL A 143 10.50 3.66 -11.54
N LEU A 144 11.21 4.40 -12.38
CA LEU A 144 11.39 4.11 -13.80
C LEU A 144 12.87 4.13 -14.15
N ASP A 145 13.37 3.05 -14.76
CA ASP A 145 14.68 3.04 -15.41
C ASP A 145 14.55 3.52 -16.87
N THR A 146 15.00 4.74 -17.13
CA THR A 146 14.93 5.35 -18.46
C THR A 146 16.10 4.96 -19.36
N GLN A 147 17.00 4.08 -18.92
CA GLN A 147 18.02 3.45 -19.77
C GLN A 147 17.41 2.44 -20.73
N GLN A 148 16.20 1.98 -20.43
CA GLN A 148 15.46 1.04 -21.25
C GLN A 148 14.19 1.70 -21.74
N GLN A 149 13.81 1.44 -22.99
CA GLN A 149 12.49 1.86 -23.49
C GLN A 149 11.44 1.03 -22.76
N ASN A 150 10.67 1.68 -21.88
CA ASN A 150 9.76 0.98 -21.00
C ASN A 150 8.40 1.68 -20.87
N SER A 151 7.34 0.88 -20.73
CA SER A 151 6.03 1.38 -20.33
C SER A 151 5.52 0.57 -19.16
N THR A 152 5.30 1.21 -18.02
CA THR A 152 4.86 0.54 -16.81
C THR A 152 3.58 -0.28 -17.05
N PRO A 153 3.44 -1.48 -16.47
CA PRO A 153 2.28 -2.33 -16.68
C PRO A 153 0.97 -1.62 -16.29
N VAL A 154 -0.02 -1.66 -17.19
CA VAL A 154 -1.36 -1.13 -16.91
C VAL A 154 -2.24 -2.26 -16.41
N LEU A 155 -2.66 -2.22 -15.15
CA LEU A 155 -3.60 -3.19 -14.59
C LEU A 155 -5.07 -2.73 -14.76
N PRO A 156 -6.06 -3.65 -14.72
CA PRO A 156 -7.48 -3.34 -14.76
C PRO A 156 -7.89 -2.36 -13.65
N ASN A 157 -9.07 -1.75 -13.72
CA ASN A 157 -9.54 -0.91 -12.60
C ASN A 157 -9.72 -1.73 -11.32
N LEU A 158 -9.62 -1.07 -10.17
CA LEU A 158 -9.90 -1.70 -8.89
C LEU A 158 -11.38 -2.07 -8.74
N GLU A 159 -11.65 -3.02 -7.85
CA GLU A 159 -12.99 -3.29 -7.34
C GLU A 159 -13.20 -2.55 -6.02
N PHE A 160 -14.37 -1.91 -5.87
CA PHE A 160 -14.64 -0.97 -4.78
C PHE A 160 -15.60 -1.49 -3.71
N GLU A 161 -16.25 -2.63 -3.94
CA GLU A 161 -17.22 -3.22 -3.00
C GLU A 161 -16.94 -4.71 -2.77
N ALA A 162 -16.90 -5.11 -1.50
CA ALA A 162 -16.78 -6.49 -1.06
C ALA A 162 -18.01 -6.89 -0.22
N GLY A 163 -18.39 -8.16 -0.24
CA GLY A 163 -19.43 -8.68 0.63
C GLY A 163 -18.85 -9.24 1.93
N VAL A 164 -19.51 -8.98 3.05
CA VAL A 164 -19.16 -9.63 4.33
C VAL A 164 -19.25 -11.14 4.18
N ARG A 165 -18.20 -11.86 4.60
CA ARG A 165 -18.02 -13.31 4.45
C ARG A 165 -18.10 -13.83 3.01
N GLN A 166 -17.89 -12.99 2.00
CA GLN A 166 -17.82 -13.41 0.59
C GLN A 166 -16.37 -13.35 0.10
N ILE A 167 -16.06 -14.03 -1.01
CA ILE A 167 -14.76 -13.88 -1.66
C ILE A 167 -14.75 -12.54 -2.40
N PHE A 168 -13.78 -11.69 -2.07
CA PHE A 168 -13.45 -10.50 -2.85
C PHE A 168 -12.20 -10.76 -3.67
N SER A 169 -12.19 -10.33 -4.94
CA SER A 169 -11.01 -10.45 -5.79
C SER A 169 -10.88 -9.30 -6.77
N VAL A 170 -9.64 -8.87 -7.03
CA VAL A 170 -9.29 -7.90 -8.09
C VAL A 170 -8.39 -8.60 -9.09
N ASP A 171 -8.69 -8.47 -10.39
CA ASP A 171 -7.82 -8.97 -11.47
C ASP A 171 -6.56 -8.10 -11.58
N LEU A 172 -5.40 -8.76 -11.61
CA LEU A 172 -4.09 -8.12 -11.70
C LEU A 172 -3.34 -8.50 -12.97
N LYS A 173 -4.02 -9.09 -13.95
CA LYS A 173 -3.45 -9.33 -15.27
C LYS A 173 -3.31 -8.01 -16.03
N PRO A 174 -2.11 -7.63 -16.50
CA PRO A 174 -1.95 -6.43 -17.31
C PRO A 174 -2.90 -6.41 -18.52
N THR A 175 -3.50 -5.25 -18.78
CA THR A 175 -4.43 -5.03 -19.89
C THR A 175 -3.72 -5.00 -21.24
N VAL A 176 -2.44 -4.64 -21.24
CA VAL A 176 -1.55 -4.69 -22.41
C VAL A 176 -0.48 -5.71 -22.12
N ALA A 177 -0.33 -6.69 -22.99
CA ALA A 177 0.74 -7.68 -22.88
C ALA A 177 2.05 -7.03 -23.33
N ASP A 178 3.07 -7.09 -22.47
CA ASP A 178 4.46 -6.83 -22.81
C ASP A 178 5.23 -8.15 -22.70
N ASN A 179 6.44 -8.20 -23.26
CA ASN A 179 7.36 -9.34 -23.14
C ASN A 179 8.10 -9.36 -21.79
N ASP A 180 7.84 -8.38 -20.93
CA ASP A 180 8.44 -8.26 -19.60
C ASP A 180 7.68 -9.08 -18.55
N SER A 181 8.44 -9.57 -17.58
CA SER A 181 7.86 -10.29 -16.44
C SER A 181 7.52 -9.33 -15.33
N ILE A 182 6.40 -9.58 -14.64
CA ILE A 182 5.96 -8.75 -13.52
C ILE A 182 5.82 -9.56 -12.25
N THR A 183 6.13 -8.92 -11.13
CA THR A 183 5.92 -9.46 -9.79
C THR A 183 5.08 -8.46 -9.01
N ILE A 184 3.99 -8.94 -8.40
CA ILE A 184 3.10 -8.10 -7.59
C ILE A 184 3.11 -8.65 -6.17
N ARG A 185 3.17 -7.74 -5.20
CA ARG A 185 3.01 -8.05 -3.78
C ARG A 185 2.08 -7.05 -3.14
N VAL A 186 1.33 -7.48 -2.12
CA VAL A 186 0.69 -6.55 -1.20
C VAL A 186 1.78 -5.74 -0.48
N ALA A 187 1.45 -4.50 -0.13
CA ALA A 187 2.37 -3.59 0.52
C ALA A 187 1.68 -2.86 1.65
N ARG A 188 2.46 -2.53 2.69
CA ARG A 188 2.07 -1.50 3.66
C ARG A 188 1.89 -0.17 2.92
N LEU A 189 1.03 0.70 3.44
CA LEU A 189 0.84 2.01 2.85
C LEU A 189 2.14 2.82 2.84
N SER A 190 2.35 3.53 1.73
CA SER A 190 3.42 4.48 1.61
C SER A 190 2.96 5.85 2.09
N LYS A 191 3.86 6.59 2.74
CA LYS A 191 3.68 8.00 3.08
C LYS A 191 4.93 8.81 2.69
N PRO A 192 4.82 10.12 2.47
CA PRO A 192 5.98 10.95 2.20
C PRO A 192 6.74 11.22 3.50
N SER A 193 8.07 11.29 3.44
CA SER A 193 8.84 11.90 4.52
C SER A 193 8.47 13.38 4.61
N PRO A 194 8.27 13.93 5.83
CA PRO A 194 7.93 15.35 6.01
C PRO A 194 8.87 16.28 5.24
N GLY A 195 8.30 17.26 4.55
CA GLY A 195 9.06 18.27 3.80
C GLY A 195 9.74 17.78 2.52
N THR A 196 9.52 16.51 2.12
CA THR A 196 10.07 15.96 0.87
C THR A 196 8.95 15.52 -0.05
N CYS A 197 9.16 15.63 -1.35
CA CYS A 197 8.22 15.09 -2.34
C CYS A 197 8.60 13.70 -2.85
N GLY A 198 9.75 13.15 -2.45
CA GLY A 198 10.34 11.94 -3.04
C GLY A 198 10.91 10.94 -2.03
N VAL A 199 11.03 11.25 -0.74
CA VAL A 199 11.48 10.23 0.23
C VAL A 199 10.27 9.44 0.70
N ARG A 200 10.31 8.13 0.49
CA ARG A 200 9.22 7.20 0.83
C ARG A 200 9.42 6.68 2.25
N MET A 201 8.35 6.66 3.03
CA MET A 201 8.30 5.99 4.32
C MET A 201 7.12 5.01 4.33
N LEU A 202 7.18 4.02 5.22
CA LEU A 202 6.03 3.17 5.51
C LEU A 202 5.14 3.86 6.55
N ASP A 203 3.83 3.73 6.38
CA ASP A 203 2.90 4.08 7.43
C ASP A 203 2.74 2.92 8.41
N HIS A 204 3.33 3.06 9.60
CA HIS A 204 3.27 2.04 10.64
C HIS A 204 1.92 1.96 11.36
N SER A 205 1.02 2.93 11.14
CA SER A 205 -0.36 2.87 11.66
C SER A 205 -1.28 2.02 10.78
N TYR A 206 -0.86 1.72 9.55
CA TYR A 206 -1.61 0.91 8.61
C TYR A 206 -1.58 -0.58 8.97
N LEU A 207 -2.76 -1.19 8.96
CA LEU A 207 -2.95 -2.64 9.06
C LEU A 207 -3.41 -3.20 7.70
N PHE A 208 -2.99 -4.40 7.34
CA PHE A 208 -3.59 -5.10 6.21
C PHE A 208 -5.06 -5.43 6.53
N PRO A 209 -5.95 -5.55 5.52
CA PRO A 209 -7.38 -5.74 5.76
C PRO A 209 -7.71 -6.92 6.69
N ASN A 210 -7.01 -8.05 6.56
CA ASN A 210 -7.24 -9.24 7.39
C ASN A 210 -6.58 -9.17 8.78
N GLU A 211 -5.74 -8.18 9.06
CA GLU A 211 -5.17 -7.96 10.39
C GLU A 211 -6.18 -7.30 11.35
N ILE A 212 -7.21 -6.63 10.81
CA ILE A 212 -8.26 -5.98 11.62
C ILE A 212 -9.05 -6.98 12.45
N SER A 213 -9.41 -8.12 11.85
CA SER A 213 -10.09 -9.22 12.53
C SER A 213 -9.14 -10.29 13.05
N ALA A 214 -7.83 -10.19 12.74
CA ALA A 214 -6.82 -11.20 13.01
C ALA A 214 -7.26 -12.62 12.54
N SER A 215 -7.87 -12.69 11.38
CA SER A 215 -8.50 -13.87 10.79
C SER A 215 -8.48 -13.81 9.27
N GLY A 216 -8.75 -14.93 8.60
CA GLY A 216 -8.87 -14.95 7.15
C GLY A 216 -7.56 -14.65 6.40
N THR A 217 -7.68 -14.47 5.10
CA THR A 217 -6.51 -14.22 4.22
C THR A 217 -6.72 -12.99 3.36
N PHE A 218 -5.68 -12.15 3.23
CA PHE A 218 -5.63 -11.08 2.24
C PHE A 218 -4.28 -11.17 1.50
N LYS A 219 -4.28 -11.60 0.24
CA LYS A 219 -3.03 -11.94 -0.44
C LYS A 219 -3.14 -11.88 -1.94
N ILE A 220 -1.98 -11.88 -2.60
CA ILE A 220 -1.90 -12.09 -4.04
C ILE A 220 -1.94 -13.60 -4.32
N ASP A 221 -2.95 -14.06 -5.07
CA ASP A 221 -2.92 -15.36 -5.73
C ASP A 221 -2.11 -15.24 -7.02
N ALA A 222 -0.87 -15.74 -6.97
CA ALA A 222 0.06 -15.71 -8.09
C ALA A 222 -0.40 -16.54 -9.29
N VAL A 223 -1.12 -17.64 -9.07
CA VAL A 223 -1.58 -18.55 -10.12
C VAL A 223 -2.72 -17.91 -10.89
N GLN A 224 -3.68 -17.35 -10.15
CA GLN A 224 -4.85 -16.69 -10.75
C GLN A 224 -4.56 -15.26 -11.20
N LYS A 225 -3.42 -14.67 -10.79
CA LYS A 225 -3.05 -13.26 -10.97
C LYS A 225 -4.12 -12.34 -10.39
N LYS A 226 -4.52 -12.58 -9.14
CA LYS A 226 -5.55 -11.82 -8.44
C LYS A 226 -5.09 -11.37 -7.07
N LEU A 227 -5.54 -10.20 -6.64
CA LEU A 227 -5.61 -9.90 -5.22
C LEU A 227 -6.87 -10.58 -4.68
N VAL A 228 -6.76 -11.34 -3.60
CA VAL A 228 -7.88 -12.09 -3.00
C VAL A 228 -7.98 -11.77 -1.52
N TRP A 229 -9.20 -11.41 -1.09
CA TRP A 229 -9.58 -11.36 0.32
C TRP A 229 -10.65 -12.40 0.58
N THR A 230 -10.30 -13.44 1.35
CA THR A 230 -11.24 -14.50 1.69
C THR A 230 -11.93 -14.16 3.01
N ALA A 231 -13.26 -14.05 2.94
CA ALA A 231 -14.14 -13.83 4.07
C ALA A 231 -13.87 -12.54 4.88
N PRO A 232 -14.00 -11.33 4.30
CA PRO A 232 -14.03 -10.09 5.06
C PRO A 232 -15.06 -10.16 6.19
N GLU A 233 -14.69 -9.88 7.44
CA GLU A 233 -15.58 -10.09 8.59
C GLU A 233 -16.28 -8.83 9.10
N VAL A 234 -15.66 -7.66 8.94
CA VAL A 234 -16.16 -6.40 9.49
C VAL A 234 -16.54 -5.46 8.36
N VAL A 235 -17.80 -5.03 8.35
CA VAL A 235 -18.34 -4.02 7.42
C VAL A 235 -17.64 -2.67 7.64
N GLY A 236 -17.29 -1.99 6.55
CA GLY A 236 -16.61 -0.70 6.59
C GLY A 236 -15.63 -0.49 5.45
N ASN A 237 -14.91 0.64 5.47
CA ASN A 237 -13.93 0.98 4.44
C ASN A 237 -12.54 0.46 4.81
N TYR A 238 -11.84 -0.11 3.84
CA TYR A 238 -10.48 -0.60 3.97
C TYR A 238 -9.61 -0.06 2.86
N LEU A 239 -8.38 0.31 3.20
CA LEU A 239 -7.33 0.56 2.23
C LEU A 239 -6.51 -0.70 1.96
N PHE A 240 -6.04 -0.82 0.73
CA PHE A 240 -4.99 -1.74 0.37
C PHE A 240 -4.01 -1.09 -0.58
N ALA A 241 -2.77 -1.57 -0.53
CA ALA A 241 -1.75 -1.19 -1.48
C ALA A 241 -1.01 -2.41 -2.02
N MET A 242 -0.46 -2.25 -3.20
CA MET A 242 0.39 -3.22 -3.85
C MET A 242 1.53 -2.52 -4.58
N VAL A 243 2.63 -3.24 -4.71
CA VAL A 243 3.76 -2.84 -5.52
C VAL A 243 3.86 -3.79 -6.70
N VAL A 244 3.89 -3.22 -7.89
CA VAL A 244 4.10 -3.92 -9.16
C VAL A 244 5.53 -3.67 -9.56
N THR A 245 6.32 -4.72 -9.70
CA THR A 245 7.70 -4.66 -10.17
C THR A 245 7.82 -5.33 -11.52
N GLU A 246 8.50 -4.68 -12.45
CA GLU A 246 8.70 -5.16 -13.82
C GLU A 246 10.16 -5.50 -14.05
N TRP A 247 10.39 -6.60 -14.77
CA TRP A 247 11.70 -7.16 -15.01
C TRP A 247 11.87 -7.53 -16.48
N ARG A 248 13.00 -7.11 -17.04
CA ARG A 248 13.46 -7.47 -18.39
C ARG A 248 14.85 -8.08 -18.28
N ASP A 249 15.02 -9.27 -18.84
CA ASP A 249 16.30 -10.01 -18.82
C ASP A 249 16.94 -10.13 -17.42
N GLY A 250 16.11 -10.25 -16.38
CA GLY A 250 16.55 -10.35 -14.99
C GLY A 250 16.89 -9.03 -14.30
N ALA A 251 16.85 -7.90 -15.00
CA ALA A 251 17.02 -6.57 -14.43
C ALA A 251 15.67 -5.91 -14.11
N LYS A 252 15.56 -5.24 -12.96
CA LYS A 252 14.38 -4.45 -12.60
C LYS A 252 14.35 -3.17 -13.42
N ILE A 253 13.27 -2.93 -14.16
CA ILE A 253 13.13 -1.77 -15.06
C ILE A 253 12.06 -0.77 -14.61
N SER A 254 11.09 -1.22 -13.83
CA SER A 254 10.15 -0.32 -13.16
C SER A 254 9.61 -0.91 -11.87
N GLU A 255 9.14 -0.03 -10.99
CA GLU A 255 8.45 -0.39 -9.76
C GLU A 255 7.36 0.65 -9.46
N SER A 256 6.10 0.25 -9.55
CA SER A 256 4.95 1.15 -9.39
C SER A 256 4.15 0.80 -8.14
N TYR A 257 3.84 1.82 -7.33
CA TYR A 257 2.94 1.71 -6.21
C TYR A 257 1.51 2.00 -6.64
N ARG A 258 0.61 1.14 -6.20
CA ARG A 258 -0.81 1.26 -6.47
C ARG A 258 -1.60 1.06 -5.19
N GLU A 259 -2.59 1.92 -5.00
CA GLU A 259 -3.40 1.95 -3.80
C GLU A 259 -4.89 1.99 -4.14
N GLY A 260 -5.70 1.38 -3.29
CA GLY A 260 -7.14 1.25 -3.45
C GLY A 260 -7.90 1.25 -2.15
N MET A 261 -9.18 1.60 -2.24
CA MET A 261 -10.14 1.49 -1.16
C MET A 261 -11.26 0.52 -1.57
N VAL A 262 -11.58 -0.41 -0.69
CA VAL A 262 -12.72 -1.33 -0.81
C VAL A 262 -13.68 -1.10 0.35
N THR A 263 -14.97 -1.04 0.06
CA THR A 263 -16.04 -0.95 1.07
C THR A 263 -16.64 -2.35 1.26
N VAL A 264 -16.47 -2.93 2.44
CA VAL A 264 -17.16 -4.17 2.82
C VAL A 264 -18.57 -3.82 3.24
N ILE A 265 -19.56 -4.43 2.59
CA ILE A 265 -20.99 -4.24 2.86
C ILE A 265 -21.66 -5.59 3.18
N ASP A 266 -22.78 -5.52 3.91
CA ASP A 266 -23.69 -6.66 4.00
C ASP A 266 -24.53 -6.71 2.72
N ARG A 267 -24.39 -7.78 1.94
CA ARG A 267 -25.10 -7.98 0.68
C ARG A 267 -25.48 -9.45 0.51
N PRO A 268 -26.58 -9.76 -0.20
CA PRO A 268 -26.91 -11.13 -0.54
C PRO A 268 -25.78 -11.84 -1.31
N GLY A 269 -25.67 -13.15 -1.16
CA GLY A 269 -24.70 -13.97 -1.90
C GLY A 269 -24.19 -15.15 -1.08
N GLU A 270 -23.43 -16.02 -1.74
CA GLU A 270 -22.82 -17.19 -1.09
C GLU A 270 -21.72 -16.73 -0.12
N THR A 271 -21.84 -17.16 1.14
CA THR A 271 -20.84 -16.91 2.16
C THR A 271 -19.88 -18.08 2.28
N VAL A 272 -18.62 -17.81 2.56
CA VAL A 272 -17.57 -18.80 2.79
C VAL A 272 -17.19 -18.88 4.26
N ALA A 273 -16.73 -20.04 4.70
CA ALA A 273 -16.13 -20.18 6.03
C ALA A 273 -14.89 -19.30 6.15
N VAL A 274 -14.69 -18.68 7.31
CA VAL A 274 -13.53 -17.83 7.59
C VAL A 274 -12.30 -18.74 7.72
N PRO A 275 -11.30 -18.64 6.83
CA PRO A 275 -10.10 -19.45 6.96
C PRO A 275 -9.27 -18.99 8.17
N PRO A 276 -8.34 -19.83 8.67
CA PRO A 276 -7.36 -19.38 9.65
C PRO A 276 -6.60 -18.16 9.15
N TYR A 277 -6.18 -17.30 10.07
CA TYR A 277 -5.37 -16.13 9.76
C TYR A 277 -4.09 -16.51 9.00
N GLU A 278 -3.84 -15.80 7.89
CA GLU A 278 -2.58 -15.84 7.13
C GLU A 278 -2.01 -14.43 7.01
N SER A 279 -0.74 -14.22 7.33
CA SER A 279 -0.14 -12.89 7.26
C SER A 279 -0.06 -12.40 5.81
N SER A 280 -0.64 -11.23 5.55
CA SER A 280 -0.56 -10.54 4.26
C SER A 280 0.88 -10.15 3.90
N GLU A 281 1.68 -9.75 4.88
CA GLU A 281 3.03 -9.23 4.66
C GLU A 281 4.01 -10.27 4.11
N TYR A 282 3.77 -11.54 4.46
CA TYR A 282 4.65 -12.66 4.15
C TYR A 282 4.01 -13.69 3.22
N GLY A 283 2.82 -13.38 2.69
CA GLY A 283 2.12 -14.18 1.67
C GLY A 283 2.69 -13.95 0.27
N GLY A 284 3.21 -15.03 -0.33
CA GLY A 284 3.56 -15.20 -1.75
C GLY A 284 4.05 -13.98 -2.55
N VAL A 285 5.37 -13.82 -2.67
CA VAL A 285 5.96 -12.97 -3.72
C VAL A 285 5.84 -13.71 -5.06
N ILE A 286 5.25 -13.08 -6.08
CA ILE A 286 5.28 -13.63 -7.45
C ILE A 286 6.74 -13.69 -7.92
N THR A 287 7.18 -14.84 -8.40
CA THR A 287 8.23 -14.95 -9.42
C THR A 287 7.65 -15.85 -10.51
N SER A 288 7.79 -15.50 -11.78
CA SER A 288 7.32 -16.38 -12.85
C SER A 288 8.35 -17.50 -13.07
N THR A 289 8.06 -18.73 -12.62
CA THR A 289 8.44 -20.07 -13.19
C THR A 289 7.94 -21.23 -12.28
N PRO A 290 7.85 -22.51 -12.73
CA PRO A 290 6.71 -23.39 -12.49
C PRO A 290 6.62 -24.08 -11.12
N VAL A 291 5.38 -24.46 -10.82
CA VAL A 291 4.80 -25.03 -9.61
C VAL A 291 5.55 -26.25 -9.05
N VAL A 292 5.84 -26.19 -7.75
CA VAL A 292 5.91 -27.38 -6.87
C VAL A 292 4.97 -27.13 -5.70
N SER A 293 3.88 -27.89 -5.66
CA SER A 293 2.90 -27.91 -4.58
C SER A 293 3.54 -28.37 -3.26
N SER A 294 3.34 -27.67 -2.16
CA SER A 294 3.28 -28.34 -0.85
C SER A 294 2.40 -27.58 0.14
N SER A 295 1.66 -28.34 0.95
CA SER A 295 0.69 -27.90 1.95
C SER A 295 1.23 -27.91 3.38
N GLU A 296 2.55 -27.79 3.58
CA GLU A 296 3.13 -28.01 4.90
C GLU A 296 4.17 -26.94 5.26
N VAL A 297 3.70 -25.75 5.66
CA VAL A 297 4.52 -24.79 6.42
C VAL A 297 3.97 -24.74 7.84
N THR A 298 4.57 -25.53 8.72
CA THR A 298 4.28 -25.64 10.16
C THR A 298 5.07 -24.64 10.99
N MET A 299 6.15 -24.09 10.44
CA MET A 299 6.96 -23.01 11.01
C MET A 299 7.42 -22.02 9.95
N ALA A 300 7.52 -20.75 10.32
CA ALA A 300 8.09 -19.69 9.51
C ALA A 300 9.15 -18.92 10.30
N ILE A 301 10.12 -18.33 9.60
CA ILE A 301 11.14 -17.47 10.19
C ILE A 301 11.33 -16.24 9.31
N GLN A 302 11.61 -15.12 9.96
CA GLN A 302 11.90 -13.85 9.35
C GLN A 302 13.06 -13.19 10.07
N ALA A 303 14.12 -12.88 9.35
CA ALA A 303 15.26 -12.10 9.82
C ALA A 303 15.25 -10.70 9.15
N TYR A 304 15.43 -9.62 9.91
CA TYR A 304 15.54 -8.25 9.41
C TYR A 304 16.37 -7.34 10.34
N PRO A 305 17.03 -6.29 9.82
CA PRO A 305 17.26 -6.04 8.41
C PRO A 305 18.22 -7.09 7.81
N VAL A 306 18.06 -7.37 6.51
CA VAL A 306 19.01 -8.18 5.73
C VAL A 306 19.27 -7.43 4.41
N PRO A 307 20.50 -6.96 4.15
CA PRO A 307 21.73 -7.13 4.94
C PRO A 307 21.71 -6.37 6.29
N THR A 308 22.57 -6.76 7.22
CA THR A 308 22.74 -6.08 8.53
C THR A 308 24.21 -5.81 8.85
N GLU A 309 24.52 -4.69 9.50
CA GLU A 309 25.88 -4.41 9.98
C GLU A 309 26.09 -4.80 11.46
N SER A 310 25.04 -4.68 12.27
CA SER A 310 25.14 -4.76 13.73
C SER A 310 24.25 -5.83 14.35
N PHE A 311 22.96 -5.79 14.07
CA PHE A 311 21.98 -6.66 14.71
C PHE A 311 21.00 -7.21 13.68
N VAL A 312 20.59 -8.45 13.85
CA VAL A 312 19.48 -9.01 13.10
C VAL A 312 18.38 -9.42 14.06
N THR A 313 17.22 -8.78 13.92
CA THR A 313 16.01 -9.19 14.61
C THR A 313 15.42 -10.39 13.87
N VAL A 314 15.15 -11.45 14.62
CA VAL A 314 14.58 -12.70 14.12
C VAL A 314 13.23 -12.92 14.77
N LYS A 315 12.20 -13.02 13.94
CA LYS A 315 10.86 -13.48 14.31
C LYS A 315 10.68 -14.89 13.80
N ALA A 316 10.27 -15.81 14.66
CA ALA A 316 9.84 -17.13 14.24
C ALA A 316 8.41 -17.38 14.67
N TYR A 317 7.69 -18.13 13.86
CA TYR A 317 6.29 -18.49 14.04
C TYR A 317 6.15 -20.01 13.97
N SER A 318 5.27 -20.55 14.81
CA SER A 318 4.91 -21.97 14.83
C SER A 318 3.39 -22.09 14.78
N LYS A 319 2.88 -22.99 13.94
CA LYS A 319 1.45 -23.26 13.77
C LYS A 319 0.78 -23.77 15.05
N GLN A 320 1.55 -24.42 15.92
CA GLN A 320 1.13 -24.89 17.24
C GLN A 320 2.05 -24.30 18.31
N ARG A 321 1.52 -24.06 19.53
CA ARG A 321 2.34 -23.63 20.67
C ARG A 321 3.45 -24.64 20.91
N ALA A 322 4.69 -24.20 20.78
CA ALA A 322 5.86 -25.05 20.97
C ALA A 322 7.02 -24.25 21.56
N ILE A 323 7.98 -24.94 22.17
CA ILE A 323 9.27 -24.33 22.48
C ILE A 323 9.98 -24.08 21.15
N ILE A 324 10.21 -22.81 20.82
CA ILE A 324 10.86 -22.41 19.58
C ILE A 324 12.31 -22.09 19.90
N ARG A 325 13.24 -22.73 19.18
CA ARG A 325 14.67 -22.49 19.24
C ARG A 325 15.11 -21.72 18.01
N LEU A 326 15.79 -20.59 18.23
CA LEU A 326 16.43 -19.76 17.23
C LEU A 326 17.94 -19.99 17.31
N GLN A 327 18.57 -20.23 16.17
CA GLN A 327 20.01 -20.45 16.07
C GLN A 327 20.61 -19.59 14.98
N LEU A 328 21.71 -18.92 15.28
CA LEU A 328 22.59 -18.31 14.29
C LEU A 328 23.72 -19.29 13.98
N ILE A 329 23.94 -19.58 12.71
CA ILE A 329 24.85 -20.64 12.23
C ILE A 329 25.76 -20.06 11.15
N ASP A 330 27.06 -20.37 11.22
CA ASP A 330 28.01 -20.04 10.16
C ASP A 330 27.88 -20.97 8.93
N MET A 331 28.54 -20.62 7.82
CA MET A 331 28.48 -21.42 6.58
C MET A 331 29.16 -22.79 6.68
N ASN A 332 29.92 -23.06 7.75
CA ASN A 332 30.48 -24.38 8.05
C ASN A 332 29.52 -25.24 8.88
N GLY A 333 28.32 -24.73 9.20
CA GLY A 333 27.30 -25.43 9.97
C GLY A 333 27.47 -25.35 11.48
N ARG A 334 28.42 -24.53 11.98
CA ARG A 334 28.62 -24.36 13.43
C ARG A 334 27.60 -23.36 13.98
N VAL A 335 26.89 -23.75 15.03
CA VAL A 335 25.98 -22.86 15.78
C VAL A 335 26.81 -21.87 16.58
N LEU A 336 26.64 -20.58 16.29
CA LEU A 336 27.32 -19.47 16.94
C LEU A 336 26.56 -19.02 18.20
N THR A 337 25.24 -18.91 18.09
CA THR A 337 24.35 -18.48 19.17
C THR A 337 23.03 -19.25 19.08
N GLU A 338 22.46 -19.59 20.24
CA GLU A 338 21.15 -20.23 20.35
C GLU A 338 20.31 -19.54 21.42
N ILE A 339 19.04 -19.29 21.11
CA ILE A 339 18.05 -18.72 22.03
C ILE A 339 16.79 -19.58 21.93
N ALA A 340 16.16 -19.91 23.05
CA ALA A 340 14.94 -20.71 23.08
C ALA A 340 13.88 -20.04 23.95
N SER A 341 12.61 -20.10 23.52
CA SER A 341 11.50 -19.66 24.36
C SER A 341 11.44 -20.49 25.64
N LYS A 342 11.13 -19.84 26.77
CA LYS A 342 11.02 -20.53 28.07
C LYS A 342 9.73 -21.34 28.21
N VAL A 343 8.70 -20.96 27.45
CA VAL A 343 7.38 -21.59 27.44
C VAL A 343 6.90 -21.82 26.00
N PRO A 344 5.95 -22.75 25.77
CA PRO A 344 5.42 -22.99 24.44
C PRO A 344 4.69 -21.77 23.86
N GLU A 345 5.21 -21.24 22.76
CA GLU A 345 4.73 -20.02 22.11
C GLU A 345 4.40 -20.30 20.64
N ILE A 346 3.51 -19.48 20.09
CA ILE A 346 3.18 -19.50 18.65
C ILE A 346 4.10 -18.59 17.85
N ALA A 347 4.80 -17.66 18.53
CA ALA A 347 5.79 -16.78 17.92
C ALA A 347 6.82 -16.34 18.95
N VAL A 348 8.07 -16.15 18.52
CA VAL A 348 9.15 -15.58 19.34
C VAL A 348 9.87 -14.53 18.51
N GLN A 349 10.29 -13.44 19.15
CA GLN A 349 11.11 -12.41 18.54
C GLN A 349 12.35 -12.20 19.39
N GLU A 350 13.53 -12.39 18.81
CA GLU A 350 14.82 -12.20 19.46
C GLU A 350 15.76 -11.43 18.55
N GLU A 351 16.85 -10.93 19.11
CA GLU A 351 17.89 -10.23 18.36
C GLU A 351 19.22 -10.96 18.47
N PHE A 352 19.89 -11.15 17.33
CA PHE A 352 21.27 -11.64 17.30
C PHE A 352 22.23 -10.47 17.08
N ASP A 353 23.20 -10.34 17.98
CA ASP A 353 24.35 -9.44 17.81
C ASP A 353 25.34 -10.03 16.81
N MET A 354 25.50 -9.33 15.70
CA MET A 354 26.37 -9.70 14.59
C MET A 354 27.68 -8.91 14.62
N ARG A 355 27.88 -7.93 15.50
CA ARG A 355 29.00 -6.96 15.42
C ARG A 355 30.39 -7.60 15.45
N ASN A 356 30.53 -8.73 16.14
CA ASN A 356 31.80 -9.45 16.30
C ASN A 356 32.01 -10.56 15.26
N LEU A 357 31.15 -10.65 14.25
CA LEU A 357 31.24 -11.66 13.18
C LEU A 357 31.90 -11.06 11.94
N ALA A 358 32.56 -11.90 11.13
CA ALA A 358 33.10 -11.45 9.84
C ALA A 358 31.97 -11.10 8.87
N SER A 359 32.18 -10.14 7.97
CA SER A 359 31.25 -9.89 6.87
C SER A 359 31.12 -11.13 5.99
N GLY A 360 29.88 -11.47 5.61
CA GLY A 360 29.59 -12.70 4.90
C GLY A 360 28.20 -13.26 5.17
N MET A 361 27.97 -14.46 4.65
CA MET A 361 26.69 -15.15 4.76
C MET A 361 26.59 -15.95 6.06
N TYR A 362 25.40 -15.94 6.66
CA TYR A 362 25.03 -16.73 7.82
C TYR A 362 23.65 -17.36 7.62
N LEU A 363 23.32 -18.35 8.44
CA LEU A 363 22.00 -18.97 8.49
C LEU A 363 21.34 -18.68 9.84
N ILE A 364 20.09 -18.26 9.81
CA ILE A 364 19.23 -18.27 10.99
C ILE A 364 18.27 -19.46 10.85
N ARG A 365 18.30 -20.37 11.81
CA ARG A 365 17.37 -21.50 11.89
C ARG A 365 16.41 -21.32 13.05
N ALA A 366 15.11 -21.47 12.77
CA ALA A 366 14.07 -21.63 13.78
C ALA A 366 13.63 -23.09 13.79
N SER A 367 13.47 -23.68 14.96
CA SER A 367 13.05 -25.07 15.10
C SER A 367 12.16 -25.29 16.31
N ASN A 368 11.30 -26.29 16.23
CA ASN A 368 10.55 -26.83 17.36
C ASN A 368 10.80 -28.35 17.44
N ALA A 369 9.95 -29.10 18.17
CA ALA A 369 10.12 -30.56 18.31
C ALA A 369 9.87 -31.38 17.02
N LYS A 370 9.18 -30.81 16.03
CA LYS A 370 8.71 -31.49 14.80
C LYS A 370 9.29 -30.89 13.53
N ASP A 371 9.52 -29.58 13.52
CA ASP A 371 9.75 -28.80 12.32
C ASP A 371 10.96 -27.88 12.48
N SER A 372 11.60 -27.53 11.36
CA SER A 372 12.61 -26.49 11.32
C SER A 372 12.59 -25.74 10.00
N VAL A 373 12.88 -24.45 10.07
CA VAL A 373 12.96 -23.54 8.91
C VAL A 373 14.22 -22.70 9.03
N THR A 374 14.86 -22.41 7.91
CA THR A 374 16.12 -21.66 7.87
C THR A 374 16.03 -20.51 6.87
N GLN A 375 16.56 -19.35 7.24
CA GLN A 375 16.71 -18.18 6.37
C GLN A 375 18.18 -17.77 6.29
N LYS A 376 18.62 -17.37 5.10
CA LYS A 376 19.95 -16.80 4.86
C LYS A 376 19.97 -15.32 5.26
N VAL A 377 21.04 -14.90 5.92
CA VAL A 377 21.30 -13.51 6.31
C VAL A 377 22.67 -13.10 5.81
N LEU A 378 22.76 -11.91 5.23
CA LEU A 378 24.02 -11.27 4.84
C LEU A 378 24.39 -10.25 5.91
N ARG A 379 25.62 -10.35 6.42
CA ARG A 379 26.25 -9.31 7.24
C ARG A 379 27.25 -8.50 6.41
#